data_AF-A0A5S4FB12-F1
#
_entry.id   AF-A0A5S4FB12-F1
#
_cell.length_a   1.000
_cell.length_b   1.000
_cell.length_c   1.000
_cell.angle_alpha   90.00
_cell.angle_beta   90.00
_cell.angle_gamma   90.00
#
_symmetry.space_group_name_H-M   'P 1'
#
loop_
_entity.id
_entity.type
_entity.pdbx_description
1 polymer ?
#
loop_
_entity_poly.entity_id
_entity_poly.type
_entity_poly.pdbx_seq_one_letter_code
_entity_poly.pdbx_strand_id
1 'polypeptide(L)'
;MEDLPALVSAHARLIGCSDTVIYVTDLQQLSLVPLPGQQNEAGEPLEPIKIDATMAGRAFRAVEIVQARSADDRRRLWVPLLDGTERIGVLGTTVSKVDELVEWRVKQLASLVAVMVVSKRPHSDSYARVVRARPMTLSAEVMWNLLPPGTYANEDVVVSAALEPAYEMGGDAYDYAIDGSRLHLALFDAMGHDTSAGLTASVAMGSCRHNRRQGMELPEIGEAVDAAIKEQFTGRFATGILGCLDLETGLLNWVNRGHHPPLVIRGGQLVATLESVPIPDPPMGFGLGFSVGLLRYQLQRGDRLLFYTDGIIEAKSPDGETFGLDRFVDFVIRQEADGVSAPETLRRLIQAILRHQSGRLQDDATVMTVEWRSERLRQLTL
;
A
#
# COMPACT_ATOMS: atom_id res chain seq x y z
N MET A 1 4.12 -1.36 23.07
CA MET A 1 3.41 -2.37 22.25
C MET A 1 3.12 -3.65 23.06
N GLU A 2 3.96 -3.93 24.06
CA GLU A 2 4.06 -5.13 24.88
C GLU A 2 2.84 -5.35 25.78
N ASP A 3 2.32 -4.29 26.42
CA ASP A 3 1.17 -4.42 27.32
C ASP A 3 -0.19 -4.42 26.59
N LEU A 4 -0.19 -4.09 25.30
CA LEU A 4 -1.42 -3.90 24.53
C LEU A 4 -2.27 -5.18 24.47
N PRO A 5 -1.71 -6.38 24.19
CA PRO A 5 -2.52 -7.60 24.15
C PRO A 5 -3.16 -7.94 25.50
N ALA A 6 -2.45 -7.75 26.61
CA ALA A 6 -2.97 -8.00 27.95
C ALA A 6 -4.13 -7.05 28.30
N LEU A 7 -3.98 -5.76 27.97
CA LEU A 7 -5.02 -4.74 28.15
C LEU A 7 -6.27 -5.06 27.32
N VAL A 8 -6.09 -5.39 26.04
CA VAL A 8 -7.19 -5.75 25.13
C VAL A 8 -7.91 -7.01 25.61
N SER A 9 -7.16 -8.03 26.06
CA SER A 9 -7.74 -9.25 26.62
C SER A 9 -8.58 -8.97 27.88
N ALA A 10 -8.13 -8.05 28.75
CA ALA A 10 -8.90 -7.64 29.92
C ALA A 10 -10.22 -6.94 29.56
N HIS A 11 -10.21 -6.04 28.59
CA HIS A 11 -11.43 -5.36 28.12
C HIS A 11 -12.35 -6.27 27.31
N ALA A 12 -11.80 -7.19 26.52
CA ALA A 12 -12.56 -8.19 25.78
C ALA A 12 -13.41 -9.06 26.73
N ARG A 13 -12.87 -9.45 27.90
CA ARG A 13 -13.62 -10.20 28.92
C ARG A 13 -14.87 -9.45 29.41
N LEU A 14 -14.83 -8.12 29.52
CA LEU A 14 -15.97 -7.31 29.95
C LEU A 14 -17.14 -7.34 28.94
N ILE A 15 -16.86 -7.61 27.67
CA ILE A 15 -17.87 -7.72 26.61
C ILE A 15 -18.22 -9.17 26.25
N GLY A 16 -17.83 -10.14 27.07
CA GLY A 16 -18.16 -11.57 26.90
C GLY A 16 -17.24 -12.33 25.94
N CYS A 17 -16.05 -11.80 25.67
CA CYS A 17 -15.05 -12.39 24.78
C CYS A 17 -13.90 -13.03 25.57
N SER A 18 -13.39 -14.18 25.14
CA SER A 18 -12.23 -14.89 25.72
C SER A 18 -11.14 -15.15 24.68
N ASP A 19 -9.97 -15.61 25.13
CA ASP A 19 -8.88 -16.08 24.26
C ASP A 19 -8.48 -15.06 23.19
N THR A 20 -8.52 -13.78 23.55
CA THR A 20 -8.33 -12.68 22.59
C THR A 20 -6.87 -12.57 22.22
N VAL A 21 -6.59 -12.58 20.92
CA VAL A 21 -5.25 -12.45 20.34
C VAL A 21 -5.25 -11.40 19.24
N ILE A 22 -4.10 -10.78 19.02
CA ILE A 22 -3.90 -9.71 18.05
C ILE A 22 -2.76 -10.11 17.13
N TYR A 23 -3.06 -10.24 15.86
CA TYR A 23 -2.07 -10.44 14.81
C TYR A 23 -2.01 -9.21 13.92
N VAL A 24 -0.82 -8.81 13.51
CA VAL A 24 -0.56 -7.77 12.52
C VAL A 24 0.11 -8.40 11.29
N THR A 25 0.11 -7.74 10.15
CA THR A 25 0.79 -8.28 8.97
C THR A 25 2.30 -8.07 9.06
N ASP A 26 3.07 -9.03 8.53
CA ASP A 26 4.43 -8.74 8.11
C ASP A 26 4.45 -7.75 6.93
N LEU A 27 5.60 -7.12 6.68
CA LEU A 27 5.71 -6.06 5.67
C LEU A 27 5.35 -6.52 4.25
N GLN A 28 5.62 -7.80 3.94
CA GLN A 28 5.31 -8.40 2.63
C GLN A 28 3.89 -8.97 2.55
N GLN A 29 3.11 -8.89 3.64
CA GLN A 29 1.76 -9.43 3.75
C GLN A 29 1.67 -10.92 3.34
N LEU A 30 2.66 -11.71 3.75
CA LEU A 30 2.70 -13.17 3.62
C LEU A 30 2.15 -13.86 4.87
N SER A 31 2.38 -13.26 6.03
CA SER A 31 2.07 -13.83 7.33
C SER A 31 1.41 -12.81 8.25
N LEU A 32 0.53 -13.29 9.10
CA LEU A 32 0.01 -12.60 10.27
C LEU A 32 0.92 -12.97 11.43
N VAL A 33 1.59 -11.98 12.01
CA VAL A 33 2.52 -12.11 13.15
C VAL A 33 1.86 -11.63 14.44
N PRO A 34 1.96 -12.36 15.55
CA PRO A 34 1.32 -11.95 16.80
C PRO A 34 2.06 -10.77 17.41
N LEU A 35 1.33 -9.80 17.97
CA LEU A 35 1.97 -8.76 18.80
C LEU A 35 2.76 -9.39 19.97
N PRO A 36 3.84 -8.73 20.44
CA PRO A 36 4.68 -9.24 21.52
C PRO A 36 3.91 -9.63 22.79
N GLY A 37 4.40 -10.64 23.52
CA GLY A 37 3.91 -11.00 24.84
C GLY A 37 2.66 -11.88 24.85
N GLN A 38 2.20 -12.38 23.70
CA GLN A 38 1.06 -13.29 23.60
C GLN A 38 1.50 -14.75 23.64
N GLN A 39 0.72 -15.58 24.34
CA GLN A 39 0.97 -17.00 24.55
C GLN A 39 -0.28 -17.85 24.22
N ASN A 40 -0.08 -19.11 23.87
CA ASN A 40 -1.13 -20.12 23.70
C ASN A 40 -1.58 -20.70 25.07
N GLU A 41 -2.54 -21.62 25.05
CA GLU A 41 -3.04 -22.29 26.27
C GLU A 41 -1.98 -23.12 27.01
N ALA A 42 -0.93 -23.56 26.30
CA ALA A 42 0.21 -24.27 26.89
C ALA A 42 1.28 -23.33 27.48
N GLY A 43 1.08 -22.00 27.39
CA GLY A 43 2.03 -20.99 27.86
C GLY A 43 3.19 -20.73 26.89
N GLU A 44 3.15 -21.28 25.68
CA GLU A 44 4.18 -21.06 24.65
C GLU A 44 3.86 -19.79 23.85
N PRO A 45 4.88 -19.06 23.34
CA PRO A 45 4.65 -17.91 22.47
C PRO A 45 3.77 -18.25 21.27
N LEU A 46 2.90 -17.32 20.87
CA LEU A 46 2.16 -17.47 19.63
C LEU A 46 3.10 -17.42 18.42
N GLU A 47 2.83 -18.27 17.44
CA GLU A 47 3.60 -18.33 16.19
C GLU A 47 2.90 -17.55 15.06
N PRO A 48 3.66 -17.05 14.06
CA PRO A 48 3.10 -16.49 12.84
C PRO A 48 2.22 -17.48 12.09
N ILE A 49 1.15 -16.98 11.47
CA ILE A 49 0.21 -17.78 10.67
C ILE A 49 0.14 -17.26 9.24
N LYS A 50 0.05 -18.17 8.26
CA LYS A 50 0.02 -17.77 6.84
C LYS A 50 -1.29 -17.12 6.46
N ILE A 51 -1.23 -15.98 5.75
CA ILE A 51 -2.41 -15.26 5.27
C ILE A 51 -3.20 -16.12 4.27
N ASP A 52 -2.50 -16.82 3.38
CA ASP A 52 -3.18 -17.56 2.31
C ASP A 52 -3.76 -18.92 2.74
N ALA A 53 -3.37 -19.44 3.92
CA ALA A 53 -3.70 -20.79 4.37
C ALA A 53 -4.56 -20.86 5.64
N THR A 54 -5.05 -19.73 6.18
CA THR A 54 -5.77 -19.71 7.46
C THR A 54 -7.08 -18.92 7.41
N MET A 55 -7.99 -19.20 8.36
CA MET A 55 -9.25 -18.45 8.50
C MET A 55 -9.01 -17.00 8.95
N ALA A 56 -8.00 -16.78 9.80
CA ALA A 56 -7.49 -15.46 10.13
C ALA A 56 -7.05 -14.70 8.87
N GLY A 57 -6.28 -15.35 8.01
CA GLY A 57 -5.87 -14.79 6.73
C GLY A 57 -7.04 -14.58 5.75
N ARG A 58 -8.10 -15.39 5.80
CA ARG A 58 -9.35 -15.13 5.05
C ARG A 58 -10.02 -13.85 5.53
N ALA A 59 -10.12 -13.63 6.85
CA ALA A 59 -10.68 -12.39 7.40
C ALA A 59 -9.86 -11.17 6.94
N PHE A 60 -8.54 -11.25 6.99
CA PHE A 60 -7.64 -10.21 6.50
C PHE A 60 -7.86 -9.89 5.01
N ARG A 61 -7.89 -10.91 4.14
CA ARG A 61 -8.00 -10.73 2.69
C ARG A 61 -9.37 -10.21 2.25
N ALA A 62 -10.44 -10.77 2.82
CA ALA A 62 -11.82 -10.41 2.49
C ALA A 62 -12.30 -9.14 3.20
N VAL A 63 -11.61 -8.71 4.27
CA VAL A 63 -12.04 -7.60 5.13
C VAL A 63 -13.42 -7.87 5.73
N GLU A 64 -13.63 -9.11 6.16
CA GLU A 64 -14.89 -9.59 6.74
C GLU A 64 -14.63 -10.37 8.04
N ILE A 65 -15.62 -10.39 8.93
CA ILE A 65 -15.57 -11.28 10.10
C ILE A 65 -15.69 -12.72 9.62
N VAL A 66 -14.70 -13.54 9.97
CA VAL A 66 -14.71 -14.97 9.68
C VAL A 66 -14.90 -15.75 10.97
N GLN A 67 -15.93 -16.60 10.98
CA GLN A 67 -16.25 -17.47 12.11
C GLN A 67 -15.65 -18.86 11.92
N ALA A 68 -14.97 -19.38 12.93
CA ALA A 68 -14.47 -20.75 13.01
C ALA A 68 -15.10 -21.48 14.20
N ARG A 69 -15.22 -22.80 14.11
CA ARG A 69 -15.62 -23.61 15.27
C ARG A 69 -14.48 -23.60 16.31
N SER A 70 -14.85 -23.42 17.57
CA SER A 70 -13.97 -23.59 18.72
C SER A 70 -14.45 -24.77 19.57
N ALA A 71 -13.67 -25.16 20.58
CA ALA A 71 -14.07 -26.19 21.55
C ALA A 71 -15.37 -25.79 22.29
N ASP A 72 -16.14 -26.81 22.69
CA ASP A 72 -17.33 -26.68 23.56
C ASP A 72 -18.44 -25.76 23.03
N ASP A 73 -18.78 -25.91 21.74
CA ASP A 73 -19.80 -25.12 21.02
C ASP A 73 -19.59 -23.60 20.99
N ARG A 74 -18.43 -23.12 21.47
CA ARG A 74 -18.00 -21.73 21.31
C ARG A 74 -17.66 -21.45 19.85
N ARG A 75 -17.63 -20.17 19.49
CA ARG A 75 -17.26 -19.68 18.16
C ARG A 75 -16.03 -18.80 18.26
N ARG A 76 -15.07 -19.05 17.38
CA ARG A 76 -13.88 -18.20 17.20
C ARG A 76 -14.18 -17.19 16.11
N LEU A 77 -14.11 -15.91 16.43
CA LEU A 77 -14.25 -14.81 15.49
C LEU A 77 -12.86 -14.30 15.12
N TRP A 78 -12.60 -14.17 13.82
CA TRP A 78 -11.46 -13.42 13.28
C TRP A 78 -11.99 -12.14 12.67
N VAL A 79 -11.59 -11.02 13.24
CA VAL A 79 -12.09 -9.68 12.90
C VAL A 79 -10.94 -8.87 12.31
N PRO A 80 -11.08 -8.28 11.12
CA PRO A 80 -10.05 -7.42 10.54
C PRO A 80 -9.72 -6.23 11.45
N LEU A 81 -8.43 -5.88 11.54
CA LEU A 81 -7.97 -4.64 12.15
C LEU A 81 -7.77 -3.61 11.05
N LEU A 82 -8.64 -2.60 11.01
CA LEU A 82 -8.59 -1.50 10.05
C LEU A 82 -8.34 -0.18 10.76
N ASP A 83 -7.33 0.58 10.33
CA ASP A 83 -7.14 1.98 10.75
C ASP A 83 -7.89 2.91 9.78
N GLY A 84 -9.21 2.72 9.72
CA GLY A 84 -10.11 3.38 8.76
C GLY A 84 -10.04 2.82 7.33
N THR A 85 -8.83 2.65 6.78
CA THR A 85 -8.63 2.29 5.37
C THR A 85 -7.55 1.23 5.15
N GLU A 86 -6.49 1.26 5.96
CA GLU A 86 -5.37 0.33 5.87
C GLU A 86 -5.67 -0.96 6.66
N ARG A 87 -5.36 -2.11 6.04
CA ARG A 87 -5.45 -3.42 6.71
C ARG A 87 -4.21 -3.64 7.56
N ILE A 88 -4.36 -3.56 8.88
CA ILE A 88 -3.25 -3.70 9.84
C ILE A 88 -3.02 -5.17 10.22
N GLY A 89 -4.09 -5.96 10.25
CA GLY A 89 -4.04 -7.34 10.72
C GLY A 89 -5.41 -7.90 11.08
N VAL A 90 -5.46 -8.76 12.10
CA VAL A 90 -6.69 -9.35 12.63
C VAL A 90 -6.69 -9.51 14.14
N LEU A 91 -7.86 -9.33 14.75
CA LEU A 91 -8.16 -9.69 16.12
C LEU A 91 -8.90 -11.03 16.13
N GLY A 92 -8.35 -12.02 16.83
CA GLY A 92 -9.01 -13.29 17.07
C GLY A 92 -9.63 -13.30 18.46
N THR A 93 -10.90 -13.67 18.61
CA THR A 93 -11.54 -13.79 19.93
C THR A 93 -12.58 -14.89 19.97
N THR A 94 -12.80 -15.49 21.13
CA THR A 94 -13.75 -16.59 21.31
C THR A 94 -14.99 -16.09 22.05
N VAL A 95 -16.17 -16.46 21.55
CA VAL A 95 -17.47 -16.07 22.13
C VAL A 95 -18.35 -17.31 22.30
N SER A 96 -19.27 -17.28 23.28
CA SER A 96 -20.21 -18.38 23.53
C SER A 96 -21.30 -18.47 22.47
N LYS A 97 -21.79 -17.33 21.99
CA LYS A 97 -22.79 -17.22 20.93
C LYS A 97 -22.46 -16.01 20.04
N VAL A 98 -22.78 -16.11 18.76
CA VAL A 98 -22.69 -15.00 17.82
C VAL A 98 -24.08 -14.44 17.60
N ASP A 99 -24.23 -13.14 17.82
CA ASP A 99 -25.39 -12.32 17.47
C ASP A 99 -24.92 -10.95 16.98
N GLU A 100 -25.85 -10.14 16.46
CA GLU A 100 -25.55 -8.82 15.89
C GLU A 100 -24.85 -7.88 16.89
N LEU A 101 -25.21 -7.97 18.18
CA LEU A 101 -24.62 -7.14 19.22
C LEU A 101 -23.17 -7.55 19.52
N VAL A 102 -22.88 -8.85 19.56
CA VAL A 102 -21.52 -9.38 19.72
C VAL A 102 -20.67 -8.98 18.52
N GLU A 103 -21.16 -9.18 17.29
CA GLU A 103 -20.41 -8.77 16.10
C GLU A 103 -20.12 -7.27 16.11
N TRP A 104 -21.10 -6.43 16.44
CA TRP A 104 -20.90 -5.00 16.57
C TRP A 104 -19.83 -4.65 17.62
N ARG A 105 -19.91 -5.24 18.82
CA ARG A 105 -18.95 -4.99 19.92
C ARG A 105 -17.52 -5.38 19.54
N VAL A 106 -17.34 -6.55 18.91
CA VAL A 106 -15.99 -7.01 18.52
C VAL A 106 -15.45 -6.16 17.37
N LYS A 107 -16.29 -5.69 16.43
CA LYS A 107 -15.87 -4.69 15.42
C LYS A 107 -15.36 -3.42 16.09
N GLN A 108 -16.12 -2.84 17.03
CA GLN A 108 -15.68 -1.62 17.72
C GLN A 108 -14.37 -1.83 18.49
N LEU A 109 -14.21 -2.98 19.15
CA LEU A 109 -12.95 -3.33 19.80
C LEU A 109 -11.81 -3.43 18.79
N ALA A 110 -12.01 -4.09 17.66
CA ALA A 110 -11.01 -4.23 16.60
C ALA A 110 -10.60 -2.88 16.01
N SER A 111 -11.54 -1.98 15.71
CA SER A 111 -11.24 -0.63 15.22
C SER A 111 -10.42 0.18 16.24
N LEU A 112 -10.79 0.14 17.53
CA LEU A 112 -10.00 0.79 18.59
C LEU A 112 -8.59 0.21 18.72
N VAL A 113 -8.46 -1.12 18.62
CA VAL A 113 -7.16 -1.80 18.64
C VAL A 113 -6.31 -1.40 17.46
N ALA A 114 -6.87 -1.31 16.25
CA ALA A 114 -6.16 -0.87 15.05
C ALA A 114 -5.58 0.54 15.25
N VAL A 115 -6.38 1.50 15.70
CA VAL A 115 -5.93 2.87 16.01
C VAL A 115 -4.84 2.88 17.09
N MET A 116 -4.97 2.04 18.12
CA MET A 116 -3.95 1.90 19.17
C MET A 116 -2.63 1.29 18.66
N VAL A 117 -2.69 0.38 17.70
CA VAL A 117 -1.50 -0.22 17.07
C VAL A 117 -0.83 0.83 16.18
N VAL A 118 -1.58 1.50 15.30
CA VAL A 118 -1.03 2.50 14.39
C VAL A 118 -0.46 3.71 15.14
N SER A 119 -1.11 4.20 16.20
CA SER A 119 -0.55 5.28 17.01
C SER A 119 0.75 4.91 17.74
N LYS A 120 0.97 3.64 18.05
CA LYS A 120 2.15 3.18 18.80
C LYS A 120 3.27 2.62 17.91
N ARG A 121 2.98 2.21 16.67
CA ARG A 121 3.96 1.58 15.76
C ARG A 121 5.24 2.42 15.55
N PRO A 122 5.21 3.76 15.39
CA PRO A 122 6.42 4.54 15.11
C PRO A 122 7.38 4.66 16.28
N HIS A 123 6.95 4.25 17.48
CA HIS A 123 7.70 4.39 18.73
C HIS A 123 8.01 3.02 19.37
N SER A 124 7.95 1.94 18.58
CA SER A 124 8.07 0.57 19.09
C SER A 124 9.03 -0.27 18.25
N ASP A 125 10.26 -0.42 18.76
CA ASP A 125 11.24 -1.32 18.14
C ASP A 125 10.80 -2.79 18.19
N SER A 126 10.02 -3.17 19.19
CA SER A 126 9.44 -4.52 19.26
C SER A 126 8.45 -4.77 18.13
N TYR A 127 7.58 -3.80 17.81
CA TYR A 127 6.72 -3.87 16.64
C TYR A 127 7.54 -3.98 15.36
N ALA A 128 8.53 -3.08 15.19
CA ALA A 128 9.40 -3.09 14.03
C ALA A 128 10.11 -4.44 13.84
N ARG A 129 10.60 -5.07 14.92
CA ARG A 129 11.21 -6.41 14.87
C ARG A 129 10.23 -7.51 14.49
N VAL A 130 8.99 -7.46 14.97
CA VAL A 130 8.01 -8.55 14.80
C VAL A 130 7.45 -8.58 13.37
N VAL A 131 7.23 -7.43 12.74
CA VAL A 131 6.70 -7.35 11.37
C VAL A 131 7.74 -7.64 10.29
N ARG A 132 9.00 -7.83 10.68
CA ARG A 132 10.14 -8.09 9.78
C ARG A 132 10.52 -9.57 9.82
N ALA A 133 10.48 -10.21 8.67
CA ALA A 133 11.00 -11.57 8.48
C ALA A 133 12.53 -11.59 8.31
N ARG A 134 13.15 -10.47 7.92
CA ARG A 134 14.60 -10.32 7.73
C ARG A 134 15.07 -8.90 8.10
N PRO A 135 16.39 -8.69 8.31
CA PRO A 135 16.95 -7.35 8.51
C PRO A 135 16.71 -6.44 7.30
N MET A 136 16.62 -5.13 7.53
CA MET A 136 16.51 -4.10 6.49
C MET A 136 17.87 -3.47 6.17
N THR A 137 18.04 -3.00 4.94
CA THR A 137 19.10 -2.06 4.59
C THR A 137 18.79 -0.66 5.16
N LEU A 138 19.81 0.18 5.27
CA LEU A 138 19.62 1.58 5.70
C LEU A 138 18.66 2.35 4.77
N SER A 139 18.75 2.10 3.45
CA SER A 139 17.84 2.68 2.46
C SER A 139 16.37 2.34 2.79
N ALA A 140 16.09 1.05 3.02
CA ALA A 140 14.76 0.59 3.37
C ALA A 140 14.25 1.20 4.68
N GLU A 141 15.11 1.34 5.71
CA GLU A 141 14.74 2.00 6.97
C GLU A 141 14.33 3.47 6.76
N VAL A 142 15.05 4.21 5.92
CA VAL A 142 14.72 5.61 5.59
C VAL A 142 13.40 5.66 4.82
N MET A 143 13.27 4.85 3.78
CA MET A 143 12.14 4.88 2.86
C MET A 143 10.82 4.46 3.54
N TRP A 144 10.81 3.37 4.31
CA TRP A 144 9.61 2.94 5.05
C TRP A 144 9.06 3.99 6.03
N ASN A 145 9.94 4.83 6.58
CA ASN A 145 9.52 5.92 7.47
C ASN A 145 8.96 7.13 6.71
N LEU A 146 9.18 7.23 5.40
CA LEU A 146 8.73 8.34 4.57
C LEU A 146 7.46 8.03 3.76
N LEU A 147 7.27 6.77 3.36
CA LEU A 147 6.12 6.33 2.57
C LEU A 147 4.80 6.53 3.34
N PRO A 148 3.73 6.97 2.67
CA PRO A 148 2.40 7.00 3.29
C PRO A 148 1.86 5.58 3.48
N PRO A 149 0.75 5.39 4.22
CA PRO A 149 0.08 4.09 4.36
C PRO A 149 -0.21 3.46 3.00
N GLY A 150 -0.12 2.14 2.89
CA GLY A 150 -0.26 1.45 1.59
C GLY A 150 -1.68 1.48 1.04
N THR A 151 -2.68 1.93 1.80
CA THR A 151 -4.06 2.05 1.32
C THR A 151 -4.80 3.18 2.00
N TYR A 152 -5.47 4.00 1.19
CA TYR A 152 -6.41 5.02 1.58
C TYR A 152 -7.73 4.80 0.85
N ALA A 153 -8.84 5.07 1.52
CA ALA A 153 -10.17 4.93 0.94
C ALA A 153 -11.14 5.93 1.58
N ASN A 154 -11.98 6.55 0.77
CA ASN A 154 -13.16 7.26 1.21
C ASN A 154 -14.32 6.97 0.23
N GLU A 155 -15.38 7.77 0.28
CA GLU A 155 -16.55 7.57 -0.58
C GLU A 155 -16.27 7.88 -2.06
N ASP A 156 -15.27 8.73 -2.32
CA ASP A 156 -14.94 9.25 -3.66
C ASP A 156 -13.72 8.58 -4.29
N VAL A 157 -12.86 7.92 -3.51
CA VAL A 157 -11.63 7.34 -4.05
C VAL A 157 -11.08 6.19 -3.23
N VAL A 158 -10.46 5.23 -3.90
CA VAL A 158 -9.56 4.26 -3.28
C VAL A 158 -8.18 4.38 -3.89
N VAL A 159 -7.18 4.57 -3.04
CA VAL A 159 -5.76 4.54 -3.39
C VAL A 159 -5.15 3.31 -2.73
N SER A 160 -4.45 2.49 -3.50
CA SER A 160 -3.67 1.38 -2.95
C SER A 160 -2.31 1.33 -3.63
N ALA A 161 -1.26 1.13 -2.87
CA ALA A 161 0.10 1.05 -3.35
C ALA A 161 0.83 -0.13 -2.73
N ALA A 162 1.75 -0.72 -3.50
CA ALA A 162 2.64 -1.77 -3.07
C ALA A 162 4.03 -1.52 -3.64
N LEU A 163 5.05 -1.85 -2.84
CA LEU A 163 6.46 -1.72 -3.17
C LEU A 163 7.21 -2.95 -2.66
N GLU A 164 7.99 -3.59 -3.52
CA GLU A 164 8.97 -4.62 -3.15
C GLU A 164 10.28 -4.37 -3.89
N PRO A 165 11.45 -4.79 -3.38
CA PRO A 165 11.69 -5.55 -2.16
C PRO A 165 11.45 -4.74 -0.88
N ALA A 166 10.73 -5.32 0.06
CA ALA A 166 10.40 -4.66 1.34
C ALA A 166 11.62 -4.41 2.26
N TYR A 167 12.76 -5.07 2.05
CA TYR A 167 13.91 -5.00 2.98
C TYR A 167 15.19 -4.46 2.37
N GLU A 168 15.23 -4.39 1.04
CA GLU A 168 16.40 -3.98 0.26
C GLU A 168 15.96 -2.92 -0.76
N MET A 169 15.10 -1.97 -0.31
CA MET A 169 14.56 -0.91 -1.16
C MET A 169 15.69 -0.12 -1.81
N GLY A 170 15.63 0.00 -3.13
CA GLY A 170 16.50 0.86 -3.91
C GLY A 170 16.03 2.30 -3.90
N GLY A 171 15.47 2.74 -5.03
CA GLY A 171 15.15 4.11 -5.37
C GLY A 171 13.66 4.38 -5.62
N ASP A 172 12.80 3.37 -5.57
CA ASP A 172 11.37 3.57 -5.80
C ASP A 172 10.67 4.24 -4.61
N ALA A 173 9.74 5.14 -4.90
CA ALA A 173 8.89 5.77 -3.90
C ALA A 173 7.53 6.18 -4.45
N TYR A 174 6.50 6.14 -3.60
CA TYR A 174 5.19 6.72 -3.91
C TYR A 174 4.76 7.69 -2.82
N ASP A 175 3.95 8.68 -3.21
CA ASP A 175 3.28 9.59 -2.28
C ASP A 175 1.84 9.83 -2.73
N TYR A 176 0.95 10.08 -1.78
CA TYR A 176 -0.37 10.63 -2.07
C TYR A 176 -0.82 11.51 -0.92
N ALA A 177 -1.71 12.45 -1.23
CA ALA A 177 -2.35 13.29 -0.22
C ALA A 177 -3.73 13.73 -0.69
N ILE A 178 -4.66 13.83 0.25
CA ILE A 178 -5.99 14.41 0.04
C ILE A 178 -6.00 15.82 0.60
N ASP A 179 -6.50 16.77 -0.20
CA ASP A 179 -6.79 18.14 0.20
C ASP A 179 -8.18 18.54 -0.33
N GLY A 180 -9.21 18.45 0.51
CA GLY A 180 -10.59 18.61 0.10
C GLY A 180 -10.98 17.60 -0.99
N SER A 181 -11.41 18.09 -2.15
CA SER A 181 -11.73 17.30 -3.34
C SER A 181 -10.53 17.05 -4.27
N ARG A 182 -9.30 17.36 -3.85
CA ARG A 182 -8.10 17.09 -4.64
C ARG A 182 -7.34 15.89 -4.09
N LEU A 183 -7.05 14.92 -4.96
CA LEU A 183 -6.12 13.83 -4.70
C LEU A 183 -4.81 14.11 -5.43
N HIS A 184 -3.75 14.37 -4.66
CA HIS A 184 -2.39 14.46 -5.14
C HIS A 184 -1.74 13.08 -5.18
N LEU A 185 -0.99 12.81 -6.24
CA LEU A 185 -0.33 11.53 -6.50
C LEU A 185 1.11 11.81 -6.90
N ALA A 186 2.04 10.98 -6.44
CA ALA A 186 3.40 10.95 -6.95
C ALA A 186 3.95 9.52 -6.99
N LEU A 187 4.71 9.21 -8.03
CA LEU A 187 5.52 8.01 -8.14
C LEU A 187 6.91 8.44 -8.61
N PHE A 188 7.95 7.94 -7.96
CA PHE A 188 9.35 8.22 -8.26
C PHE A 188 10.10 6.91 -8.37
N ASP A 189 11.08 6.90 -9.26
CA ASP A 189 12.05 5.82 -9.42
C ASP A 189 13.42 6.49 -9.59
N ALA A 190 14.24 6.39 -8.54
CA ALA A 190 15.56 6.97 -8.49
C ALA A 190 16.62 6.00 -9.01
N MET A 191 17.53 6.51 -9.83
CA MET A 191 18.58 5.72 -10.47
C MET A 191 19.47 4.97 -9.45
N GLY A 192 19.44 3.64 -9.58
CA GLY A 192 20.26 2.70 -8.82
C GLY A 192 19.49 2.08 -7.65
N HIS A 193 20.14 1.14 -6.96
CA HIS A 193 19.52 0.36 -5.89
C HIS A 193 20.31 0.45 -4.57
N ASP A 194 21.07 1.52 -4.40
CA ASP A 194 21.91 1.76 -3.23
C ASP A 194 21.29 2.80 -2.28
N THR A 195 21.91 3.02 -1.12
CA THR A 195 21.47 4.05 -0.17
C THR A 195 21.36 5.44 -0.81
N SER A 196 22.17 5.75 -1.84
CA SER A 196 22.09 7.03 -2.53
C SER A 196 20.82 7.16 -3.36
N ALA A 197 20.33 6.06 -3.96
CA ALA A 197 19.06 6.04 -4.66
C ALA A 197 17.89 6.31 -3.71
N GLY A 198 17.83 5.62 -2.56
CA GLY A 198 16.81 5.88 -1.55
C GLY A 198 16.84 7.30 -0.98
N LEU A 199 18.04 7.89 -0.78
CA LEU A 199 18.17 9.30 -0.39
C LEU A 199 17.73 10.26 -1.51
N THR A 200 17.97 9.92 -2.78
CA THR A 200 17.52 10.70 -3.94
C THR A 200 15.99 10.72 -4.00
N ALA A 201 15.35 9.55 -3.86
CA ALA A 201 13.90 9.42 -3.77
C ALA A 201 13.31 10.17 -2.56
N SER A 202 14.00 10.12 -1.42
CA SER A 202 13.63 10.86 -0.20
C SER A 202 13.63 12.38 -0.43
N VAL A 203 14.65 12.92 -1.11
CA VAL A 203 14.72 14.34 -1.48
C VAL A 203 13.62 14.69 -2.48
N ALA A 204 13.36 13.82 -3.46
CA ALA A 204 12.30 14.03 -4.44
C ALA A 204 10.92 14.13 -3.78
N MET A 205 10.58 13.16 -2.90
CA MET A 205 9.35 13.19 -2.10
C MET A 205 9.28 14.42 -1.19
N GLY A 206 10.37 14.75 -0.49
CA GLY A 206 10.43 15.90 0.41
C GLY A 206 10.19 17.22 -0.32
N SER A 207 10.85 17.42 -1.46
CA SER A 207 10.67 18.60 -2.32
C SER A 207 9.24 18.64 -2.89
N CYS A 208 8.72 17.52 -3.39
CA CYS A 208 7.34 17.43 -3.86
C CYS A 208 6.33 17.84 -2.79
N ARG A 209 6.44 17.28 -1.58
CA ARG A 209 5.58 17.60 -0.44
C ARG A 209 5.69 19.07 -0.02
N HIS A 210 6.92 19.61 0.02
CA HIS A 210 7.17 21.00 0.36
C HIS A 210 6.45 21.95 -0.60
N ASN A 211 6.72 21.83 -1.90
CA ASN A 211 6.20 22.72 -2.92
C ASN A 211 4.68 22.57 -3.11
N ARG A 212 4.15 21.35 -3.04
CA ARG A 212 2.70 21.10 -3.01
C ARG A 212 2.01 21.88 -1.88
N ARG A 213 2.57 21.86 -0.67
CA ARG A 213 2.02 22.55 0.50
C ARG A 213 2.17 24.08 0.44
N GLN A 214 3.00 24.59 -0.46
CA GLN A 214 3.09 26.02 -0.78
C GLN A 214 2.10 26.43 -1.89
N GLY A 215 1.30 25.49 -2.42
CA GLY A 215 0.29 25.77 -3.43
C GLY A 215 0.85 25.93 -4.84
N MET A 216 2.05 25.42 -5.12
CA MET A 216 2.63 25.44 -6.47
C MET A 216 1.91 24.47 -7.42
N GLU A 217 1.95 24.78 -8.71
CA GLU A 217 1.35 23.93 -9.75
C GLU A 217 2.30 22.78 -10.15
N LEU A 218 1.74 21.69 -10.69
CA LEU A 218 2.49 20.45 -10.98
C LEU A 218 3.78 20.65 -11.82
N PRO A 219 3.80 21.48 -12.89
CA PRO A 219 5.02 21.76 -13.64
C PRO A 219 6.12 22.36 -12.77
N GLU A 220 5.76 23.34 -11.93
CA GLU A 220 6.70 24.04 -11.05
C GLU A 220 7.21 23.11 -9.93
N ILE A 221 6.36 22.22 -9.43
CA ILE A 221 6.77 21.16 -8.49
C ILE A 221 7.80 20.24 -9.16
N GLY A 222 7.58 19.83 -10.41
CA GLY A 222 8.52 19.00 -11.16
C GLY A 222 9.90 19.66 -11.35
N GLU A 223 9.92 20.96 -11.63
CA GLU A 223 11.16 21.75 -11.71
C GLU A 223 11.85 21.89 -10.35
N ALA A 224 11.09 22.11 -9.28
CA ALA A 224 11.63 22.21 -7.92
C ALA A 224 12.21 20.87 -7.43
N VAL A 225 11.62 19.74 -7.81
CA VAL A 225 12.19 18.41 -7.54
C VAL A 225 13.48 18.20 -8.33
N ASP A 226 13.50 18.54 -9.62
CA ASP A 226 14.69 18.47 -10.48
C ASP A 226 15.86 19.28 -9.88
N ALA A 227 15.60 20.53 -9.48
CA ALA A 227 16.60 21.39 -8.84
C ALA A 227 17.11 20.80 -7.52
N ALA A 228 16.21 20.30 -6.67
CA ALA A 228 16.56 19.72 -5.37
C ALA A 228 17.46 18.48 -5.51
N ILE A 229 17.16 17.57 -6.46
CA ILE A 229 18.00 16.40 -6.72
C ILE A 229 19.38 16.85 -7.21
N LYS A 230 19.43 17.78 -8.18
CA LYS A 230 20.68 18.28 -8.75
C LYS A 230 21.59 18.95 -7.71
N GLU A 231 21.01 19.70 -6.79
CA GLU A 231 21.75 20.39 -5.74
C GLU A 231 22.36 19.42 -4.73
N GLN A 232 21.62 18.37 -4.36
CA GLN A 232 22.04 17.42 -3.32
C GLN A 232 22.91 16.27 -3.85
N PHE A 233 22.74 15.87 -5.12
CA PHE A 233 23.38 14.69 -5.68
C PHE A 233 23.98 14.94 -7.06
N THR A 234 25.29 14.70 -7.20
CA THR A 234 25.97 14.76 -8.50
C THR A 234 25.74 13.47 -9.29
N GLY A 235 25.20 13.60 -10.50
CA GLY A 235 25.04 12.47 -11.44
C GLY A 235 23.95 11.47 -11.07
N ARG A 236 23.05 11.83 -10.14
CA ARG A 236 21.84 11.07 -9.83
C ARG A 236 20.63 11.76 -10.46
N PHE A 237 19.63 10.94 -10.79
CA PHE A 237 18.35 11.42 -11.27
C PHE A 237 17.24 10.50 -10.77
N ALA A 238 16.01 10.97 -10.87
CA ALA A 238 14.82 10.18 -10.67
C ALA A 238 13.85 10.39 -11.83
N THR A 239 13.30 9.31 -12.36
CA THR A 239 12.10 9.38 -13.16
C THR A 239 10.90 9.55 -12.22
N GLY A 240 9.77 10.05 -12.73
CA GLY A 240 8.56 10.05 -11.93
C GLY A 240 7.34 10.69 -12.57
N ILE A 241 6.22 10.55 -11.90
CA ILE A 241 4.94 11.14 -12.27
C ILE A 241 4.41 11.93 -11.08
N LEU A 242 3.94 13.15 -11.35
CA LEU A 242 3.21 13.96 -10.37
C LEU A 242 1.81 14.22 -10.92
N GLY A 243 0.78 13.93 -10.13
CA GLY A 243 -0.62 14.01 -10.53
C GLY A 243 -1.47 14.76 -9.51
N CYS A 244 -2.55 15.35 -10.00
CA CYS A 244 -3.64 15.93 -9.23
C CYS A 244 -4.96 15.54 -9.89
N LEU A 245 -5.75 14.72 -9.19
CA LEU A 245 -7.10 14.35 -9.59
C LEU A 245 -8.10 15.20 -8.81
N ASP A 246 -8.94 15.92 -9.56
CA ASP A 246 -10.13 16.56 -9.01
C ASP A 246 -11.24 15.51 -8.86
N LEU A 247 -11.61 15.21 -7.61
CA LEU A 247 -12.58 14.15 -7.26
C LEU A 247 -14.03 14.54 -7.54
N GLU A 248 -14.33 15.82 -7.73
CA GLU A 248 -15.66 16.29 -8.10
C GLU A 248 -15.91 16.10 -9.59
N THR A 249 -14.91 16.44 -10.41
CA THR A 249 -15.02 16.49 -11.87
C THR A 249 -14.43 15.28 -12.57
N GLY A 250 -13.49 14.56 -11.95
CA GLY A 250 -12.73 13.48 -12.57
C GLY A 250 -11.59 13.95 -13.47
N LEU A 251 -11.27 15.25 -13.44
CA LEU A 251 -10.18 15.79 -14.25
C LEU A 251 -8.83 15.45 -13.61
N LEU A 252 -8.08 14.56 -14.25
CA LEU A 252 -6.69 14.28 -13.91
C LEU A 252 -5.78 15.27 -14.64
N ASN A 253 -5.00 16.03 -13.87
CA ASN A 253 -3.84 16.77 -14.38
C ASN A 253 -2.57 16.02 -13.94
N TRP A 254 -1.58 15.87 -14.82
CA TRP A 254 -0.30 15.27 -14.44
C TRP A 254 0.86 15.82 -15.25
N VAL A 255 2.06 15.58 -14.74
CA VAL A 255 3.32 15.74 -15.45
C VAL A 255 4.08 14.42 -15.36
N ASN A 256 4.77 14.04 -16.43
CA ASN A 256 5.54 12.80 -16.48
C ASN A 256 6.99 13.11 -16.84
N ARG A 257 7.88 12.94 -15.86
CA ARG A 257 9.31 13.25 -15.87
C ARG A 257 10.11 12.00 -16.22
N GLY A 258 10.01 11.56 -17.47
CA GLY A 258 10.77 10.42 -18.01
C GLY A 258 10.35 9.05 -17.48
N HIS A 259 9.12 8.91 -16.99
CA HIS A 259 8.58 7.69 -16.38
C HIS A 259 7.62 6.94 -17.32
N HIS A 260 7.31 5.69 -16.98
CA HIS A 260 6.31 4.90 -17.70
C HIS A 260 4.92 5.53 -17.65
N PRO A 261 4.18 5.61 -18.77
CA PRO A 261 2.89 6.27 -18.81
C PRO A 261 1.84 5.52 -17.96
N PRO A 262 1.00 6.23 -17.19
CA PRO A 262 -0.09 5.61 -16.45
C PRO A 262 -1.11 4.95 -17.37
N LEU A 263 -1.76 3.91 -16.88
CA LEU A 263 -2.79 3.18 -17.62
C LEU A 263 -4.17 3.50 -17.06
N VAL A 264 -5.19 3.51 -17.91
CA VAL A 264 -6.59 3.69 -17.52
C VAL A 264 -7.36 2.42 -17.83
N ILE A 265 -7.89 1.77 -16.80
CA ILE A 265 -8.79 0.63 -16.90
C ILE A 265 -10.23 1.11 -16.69
N ARG A 266 -11.13 0.67 -17.56
CA ARG A 266 -12.58 0.93 -17.47
C ARG A 266 -13.34 -0.33 -17.89
N GLY A 267 -14.26 -0.78 -17.05
CA GLY A 267 -15.13 -1.91 -17.35
C GLY A 267 -14.36 -3.18 -17.73
N GLY A 268 -13.25 -3.46 -17.04
CA GLY A 268 -12.39 -4.60 -17.32
C GLY A 268 -11.61 -4.52 -18.64
N GLN A 269 -11.36 -3.32 -19.17
CA GLN A 269 -10.57 -3.10 -20.38
C GLN A 269 -9.57 -1.97 -20.19
N LEU A 270 -8.37 -2.09 -20.79
CA LEU A 270 -7.44 -0.98 -20.95
C LEU A 270 -7.99 -0.02 -22.00
N VAL A 271 -8.44 1.17 -21.58
CA VAL A 271 -9.07 2.16 -22.46
C VAL A 271 -8.13 3.30 -22.86
N ALA A 272 -7.05 3.53 -22.12
CA ALA A 272 -6.06 4.55 -22.43
C ALA A 272 -4.69 4.24 -21.81
N THR A 273 -3.65 4.64 -22.52
CA THR A 273 -2.27 4.81 -22.02
C THR A 273 -1.97 6.30 -22.07
N LEU A 274 -1.63 6.89 -20.92
CA LEU A 274 -1.48 8.34 -20.76
C LEU A 274 -0.06 8.80 -21.18
N GLU A 275 0.22 8.74 -22.48
CA GLU A 275 1.53 9.08 -23.06
C GLU A 275 1.85 10.57 -23.02
N SER A 276 3.14 10.90 -22.84
CA SER A 276 3.69 12.25 -23.00
C SER A 276 4.10 12.46 -24.46
N VAL A 277 3.28 13.14 -25.25
CA VAL A 277 3.53 13.36 -26.69
C VAL A 277 3.51 14.85 -27.01
N PRO A 278 4.42 15.40 -27.85
CA PRO A 278 5.38 14.71 -28.73
C PRO A 278 6.84 14.60 -28.27
N ILE A 279 7.25 15.29 -27.20
CA ILE A 279 8.61 15.19 -26.64
C ILE A 279 8.46 14.77 -25.16
N PRO A 280 9.07 13.64 -24.73
CA PRO A 280 9.05 13.25 -23.32
C PRO A 280 9.80 14.26 -22.46
N ASP A 281 9.26 14.64 -21.31
CA ASP A 281 10.02 15.43 -20.35
C ASP A 281 11.20 14.58 -19.82
N PRO A 282 12.38 15.17 -19.61
CA PRO A 282 13.52 14.43 -19.08
C PRO A 282 13.30 14.01 -17.61
N PRO A 283 14.06 13.00 -17.14
CA PRO A 283 14.13 12.69 -15.71
C PRO A 283 14.58 13.91 -14.88
N MET A 284 14.20 13.92 -13.61
CA MET A 284 14.54 14.98 -12.64
C MET A 284 15.95 14.77 -12.08
N GLY A 285 16.73 15.84 -11.97
CA GLY A 285 18.09 15.85 -11.40
C GLY A 285 19.16 16.37 -12.37
N PHE A 286 18.81 16.63 -13.63
CA PHE A 286 19.76 17.11 -14.63
C PHE A 286 19.79 18.64 -14.75
N GLY A 287 18.74 19.36 -14.35
CA GLY A 287 18.68 20.83 -14.45
C GLY A 287 18.82 21.32 -15.88
N LEU A 288 18.15 20.63 -16.80
CA LEU A 288 18.20 20.91 -18.24
C LEU A 288 17.33 22.11 -18.65
N GLY A 289 16.46 22.60 -17.75
CA GLY A 289 15.62 23.78 -18.00
C GLY A 289 14.55 23.60 -19.08
N PHE A 290 14.12 22.36 -19.34
CA PHE A 290 12.98 22.08 -20.22
C PHE A 290 11.66 22.39 -19.51
N SER A 291 10.74 23.07 -20.20
CA SER A 291 9.38 23.32 -19.72
C SER A 291 8.64 22.00 -19.53
N VAL A 292 8.14 21.75 -18.32
CA VAL A 292 7.38 20.53 -18.01
C VAL A 292 5.99 20.59 -18.62
N GLY A 293 5.61 19.57 -19.38
CA GLY A 293 4.31 19.52 -20.05
C GLY A 293 3.18 19.13 -19.10
N LEU A 294 2.23 20.04 -18.81
CA LEU A 294 1.00 19.70 -18.10
C LEU A 294 0.04 18.95 -19.02
N LEU A 295 -0.27 17.70 -18.66
CA LEU A 295 -1.16 16.81 -19.38
C LEU A 295 -2.51 16.70 -18.67
N ARG A 296 -3.57 16.37 -19.42
CA ARG A 296 -4.95 16.30 -18.92
C ARG A 296 -5.69 15.10 -19.48
N TYR A 297 -6.54 14.50 -18.65
CA TYR A 297 -7.38 13.36 -18.99
C TYR A 297 -8.65 13.42 -18.15
N GLN A 298 -9.78 13.24 -18.82
CA GLN A 298 -11.08 13.22 -18.18
C GLN A 298 -11.44 11.77 -17.83
N LEU A 299 -11.38 11.43 -16.55
CA LEU A 299 -11.86 10.13 -16.07
C LEU A 299 -13.38 10.05 -16.16
N GLN A 300 -13.86 8.83 -16.27
CA GLN A 300 -15.22 8.45 -15.95
C GLN A 300 -15.27 7.82 -14.57
N ARG A 301 -16.41 7.94 -13.90
CA ARG A 301 -16.63 7.31 -12.59
C ARG A 301 -16.45 5.79 -12.73
N GLY A 302 -15.72 5.19 -11.79
CA GLY A 302 -15.31 3.79 -11.83
C GLY A 302 -14.03 3.52 -12.62
N ASP A 303 -13.44 4.53 -13.28
CA ASP A 303 -12.13 4.38 -13.90
C ASP A 303 -11.06 4.10 -12.84
N ARG A 304 -10.14 3.21 -13.20
CA ARG A 304 -8.96 2.90 -12.40
C ARG A 304 -7.70 3.34 -13.13
N LEU A 305 -6.90 4.16 -12.46
CA LEU A 305 -5.55 4.51 -12.88
C LEU A 305 -4.55 3.49 -12.33
N LEU A 306 -3.60 3.07 -13.16
CA LEU A 306 -2.44 2.29 -12.75
C LEU A 306 -1.16 3.08 -13.02
N PHE A 307 -0.40 3.34 -11.95
CA PHE A 307 0.97 3.86 -11.99
C PHE A 307 1.90 2.71 -11.60
N TYR A 308 3.03 2.58 -12.27
CA TYR A 308 3.94 1.45 -12.06
C TYR A 308 5.36 1.81 -12.47
N THR A 309 6.34 1.14 -11.85
CA THR A 309 7.76 1.22 -12.22
C THR A 309 8.16 0.06 -13.14
N ASP A 310 9.32 0.17 -13.77
CA ASP A 310 9.80 -0.81 -14.74
C ASP A 310 9.97 -2.21 -14.12
N GLY A 311 10.33 -2.32 -12.84
CA GLY A 311 10.46 -3.59 -12.12
C GLY A 311 9.18 -4.44 -12.09
N ILE A 312 8.01 -3.87 -12.40
CA ILE A 312 6.77 -4.65 -12.63
C ILE A 312 6.80 -5.37 -13.98
N ILE A 313 7.10 -4.64 -15.07
CA ILE A 313 6.96 -5.17 -16.44
C ILE A 313 8.24 -5.83 -16.95
N GLU A 314 9.40 -5.40 -16.46
CA GLU A 314 10.71 -5.93 -16.85
C GLU A 314 11.12 -7.14 -16.02
N ALA A 315 10.31 -7.56 -15.05
CA ALA A 315 10.58 -8.72 -14.22
C ALA A 315 10.80 -9.99 -15.05
N LYS A 316 12.02 -10.55 -15.04
CA LYS A 316 12.39 -11.73 -15.86
C LYS A 316 12.28 -13.05 -15.11
N SER A 317 11.69 -14.03 -15.76
CA SER A 317 11.75 -15.42 -15.31
C SER A 317 13.18 -15.99 -15.41
N PRO A 318 13.46 -17.16 -14.81
CA PRO A 318 14.74 -17.85 -14.99
C PRO A 318 15.08 -18.14 -16.46
N ASP A 319 14.06 -18.29 -17.31
CA ASP A 319 14.20 -18.51 -18.76
C ASP A 319 14.37 -17.20 -19.54
N GLY A 320 14.41 -16.05 -18.86
CA GLY A 320 14.61 -14.72 -19.44
C GLY A 320 13.33 -14.03 -19.94
N GLU A 321 12.16 -14.65 -19.75
CA GLU A 321 10.88 -14.11 -20.19
C GLU A 321 10.41 -12.97 -19.27
N THR A 322 10.13 -11.79 -19.82
CA THR A 322 9.59 -10.67 -19.04
C THR A 322 8.14 -10.93 -18.63
N PHE A 323 7.76 -10.42 -17.45
CA PHE A 323 6.38 -10.44 -16.99
C PHE A 323 5.49 -9.67 -17.99
N GLY A 324 5.94 -8.47 -18.37
CA GLY A 324 5.37 -7.71 -19.46
C GLY A 324 4.08 -6.96 -19.10
N LEU A 325 3.81 -5.92 -19.88
CA LEU A 325 2.66 -5.03 -19.69
C LEU A 325 1.32 -5.80 -19.81
N ASP A 326 1.21 -6.70 -20.79
CA ASP A 326 -0.02 -7.45 -21.04
C ASP A 326 -0.41 -8.33 -19.85
N ARG A 327 0.53 -9.09 -19.27
CA ARG A 327 0.25 -9.92 -18.08
C ARG A 327 -0.10 -9.05 -16.87
N PHE A 328 0.56 -7.90 -16.70
CA PHE A 328 0.26 -6.98 -15.62
C PHE A 328 -1.17 -6.45 -15.71
N VAL A 329 -1.56 -5.93 -16.87
CA VAL A 329 -2.92 -5.40 -17.12
C VAL A 329 -3.97 -6.50 -16.97
N ASP A 330 -3.75 -7.66 -17.60
CA ASP A 330 -4.65 -8.82 -17.49
C ASP A 330 -4.84 -9.27 -16.05
N PHE A 331 -3.77 -9.27 -15.25
CA PHE A 331 -3.83 -9.66 -13.86
C PHE A 331 -4.77 -8.74 -13.06
N VAL A 332 -4.59 -7.43 -13.21
CA VAL A 332 -5.42 -6.43 -12.51
C VAL A 332 -6.89 -6.54 -12.93
N ILE A 333 -7.15 -6.65 -14.25
CA ILE A 333 -8.50 -6.80 -14.80
C ILE A 333 -9.20 -8.05 -14.25
N ARG A 334 -8.50 -9.19 -14.18
CA ARG A 334 -9.08 -10.45 -13.67
C ARG A 334 -9.43 -10.36 -12.18
N GLN A 335 -8.54 -9.79 -11.37
CA GLN A 335 -8.81 -9.63 -9.93
C GLN A 335 -10.00 -8.67 -9.68
N GLU A 336 -10.13 -7.62 -10.50
CA GLU A 336 -11.29 -6.73 -10.47
C GLU A 336 -12.60 -7.47 -10.79
N ALA A 337 -12.60 -8.29 -11.86
CA ALA A 337 -13.75 -9.10 -12.25
C ALA A 337 -14.18 -10.09 -11.15
N ASP A 338 -13.22 -10.60 -10.37
CA ASP A 338 -13.45 -11.46 -9.22
C ASP A 338 -13.94 -10.71 -7.96
N GLY A 339 -14.09 -9.37 -8.03
CA GLY A 339 -14.52 -8.53 -6.91
C GLY A 339 -13.45 -8.39 -5.81
N VAL A 340 -12.19 -8.64 -6.14
CA VAL A 340 -11.09 -8.57 -5.18
C VAL A 340 -10.73 -7.10 -4.91
N SER A 341 -10.56 -6.74 -3.64
CA SER A 341 -10.21 -5.36 -3.26
C SER A 341 -8.87 -4.92 -3.86
N ALA A 342 -8.69 -3.62 -4.09
CA ALA A 342 -7.43 -3.05 -4.59
C ALA A 342 -6.18 -3.47 -3.78
N PRO A 343 -6.15 -3.37 -2.44
CA PRO A 343 -4.99 -3.83 -1.66
C PRO A 343 -4.72 -5.33 -1.76
N GLU A 344 -5.77 -6.15 -1.89
CA GLU A 344 -5.59 -7.59 -2.10
C GLU A 344 -5.09 -7.92 -3.51
N THR A 345 -5.57 -7.17 -4.52
CA THR A 345 -5.11 -7.27 -5.90
C THR A 345 -3.61 -6.99 -5.99
N LEU A 346 -3.14 -5.89 -5.37
CA LEU A 346 -1.72 -5.54 -5.37
C LEU A 346 -0.86 -6.53 -4.60
N ARG A 347 -1.32 -7.01 -3.44
CA ARG A 347 -0.63 -8.08 -2.70
C ARG A 347 -0.44 -9.33 -3.56
N ARG A 348 -1.48 -9.77 -4.27
CA ARG A 348 -1.42 -10.95 -5.14
C ARG A 348 -0.55 -10.73 -6.37
N LEU A 349 -0.56 -9.52 -6.94
CA LEU A 349 0.27 -9.13 -8.08
C LEU A 349 1.75 -9.22 -7.72
N ILE A 350 2.15 -8.60 -6.60
CA ILE A 350 3.52 -8.65 -6.10
C ILE A 350 3.98 -10.09 -5.87
N GLN A 351 3.13 -10.93 -5.25
CA GLN A 351 3.45 -12.35 -5.11
C GLN A 351 3.57 -13.08 -6.45
N ALA A 352 2.78 -12.72 -7.46
CA ALA A 352 2.86 -13.31 -8.80
C ALA A 352 4.19 -12.94 -9.48
N ILE A 353 4.63 -11.68 -9.35
CA ILE A 353 5.92 -11.19 -9.85
C ILE A 353 7.07 -11.91 -9.16
N LEU A 354 7.03 -12.01 -7.82
CA LEU A 354 8.04 -12.76 -7.06
C LEU A 354 8.11 -14.23 -7.49
N ARG A 355 6.97 -14.89 -7.71
CA ARG A 355 6.94 -16.27 -8.23
C ARG A 355 7.51 -16.36 -9.64
N HIS A 356 7.20 -15.40 -10.50
CA HIS A 356 7.72 -15.34 -11.88
C HIS A 356 9.25 -15.30 -11.90
N GLN A 357 9.87 -14.58 -10.96
CA GLN A 357 11.33 -14.45 -10.84
C GLN A 357 12.01 -15.48 -9.92
N SER A 358 11.32 -16.57 -9.55
CA SER A 358 11.84 -17.57 -8.59
C SER A 358 12.24 -17.01 -7.22
N GLY A 359 11.52 -15.98 -6.75
CA GLY A 359 11.61 -15.44 -5.40
C GLY A 359 12.65 -14.34 -5.17
N ARG A 360 13.34 -13.87 -6.22
CA ARG A 360 14.31 -12.77 -6.11
C ARG A 360 14.04 -11.68 -7.14
N LEU A 361 13.72 -10.48 -6.63
CA LEU A 361 13.58 -9.27 -7.43
C LEU A 361 14.93 -8.84 -8.01
N GLN A 362 14.88 -8.39 -9.26
CA GLN A 362 16.02 -7.82 -9.99
C GLN A 362 16.08 -6.30 -9.85
N ASP A 363 14.92 -5.67 -9.63
CA ASP A 363 14.75 -4.25 -9.41
C ASP A 363 13.59 -3.99 -8.43
N ASP A 364 13.44 -2.75 -8.00
CA ASP A 364 12.28 -2.32 -7.24
C ASP A 364 11.01 -2.40 -8.11
N ALA A 365 9.96 -3.00 -7.56
CA ALA A 365 8.68 -3.23 -8.18
C ALA A 365 7.62 -2.46 -7.41
N THR A 366 7.24 -1.29 -7.93
CA THR A 366 6.25 -0.42 -7.32
C THR A 366 5.03 -0.27 -8.22
N VAL A 367 3.86 -0.32 -7.59
CA VAL A 367 2.58 -0.13 -8.25
C VAL A 367 1.67 0.67 -7.35
N MET A 368 1.01 1.68 -7.92
CA MET A 368 -0.04 2.47 -7.27
C MET A 368 -1.29 2.47 -8.12
N THR A 369 -2.42 2.22 -7.49
CA THR A 369 -3.74 2.16 -8.12
C THR A 369 -4.63 3.22 -7.51
N VAL A 370 -5.40 3.89 -8.36
CA VAL A 370 -6.37 4.90 -7.94
C VAL A 370 -7.68 4.59 -8.63
N GLU A 371 -8.72 4.30 -7.85
CA GLU A 371 -10.07 4.07 -8.35
C GLU A 371 -10.95 5.25 -7.97
N TRP A 372 -11.39 6.03 -8.97
CA TRP A 372 -12.27 7.17 -8.73
C TRP A 372 -13.72 6.70 -8.61
N ARG A 373 -14.28 6.84 -7.41
CA ARG A 373 -15.62 6.42 -7.03
C ARG A 373 -16.52 7.65 -6.92
N SER A 374 -17.82 7.44 -7.06
CA SER A 374 -18.79 8.40 -6.53
C SER A 374 -20.11 7.67 -6.27
N GLU A 375 -20.69 7.89 -5.10
CA GLU A 375 -21.96 7.40 -4.57
C GLU A 375 -22.75 6.33 -5.36
N ARG A 376 -22.53 5.08 -4.94
CA ARG A 376 -23.49 3.97 -4.72
C ARG A 376 -22.76 2.66 -4.96
N LEU A 377 -21.97 2.23 -3.98
CA LEU A 377 -21.76 0.82 -3.66
C LEU A 377 -21.02 0.77 -2.34
N ARG A 378 -21.78 0.50 -1.28
CA ARG A 378 -21.29 0.24 0.07
C ARG A 378 -20.36 -0.97 0.01
N GLN A 379 -19.13 -0.80 0.47
CA GLN A 379 -18.40 -1.74 1.33
C GLN A 379 -17.00 -1.15 1.55
N LEU A 380 -16.82 -0.58 2.74
CA LEU A 380 -15.61 -0.20 3.48
C LEU A 380 -16.00 1.07 4.25
N THR A 381 -16.82 0.90 5.28
CA THR A 381 -17.14 1.97 6.23
C THR A 381 -17.03 1.38 7.64
N LEU A 382 -16.02 1.90 8.36
CA LEU A 382 -15.65 1.76 9.78
C LEU A 382 -15.32 0.37 10.34
#